data_AF-A5P7J5-F1
#
_entry.id   AF-A5P7J5-F1
#
_cell.length_a   1.000
_cell.length_b   1.000
_cell.length_c   1.000
_cell.angle_alpha   90.00
_cell.angle_beta   90.00
_cell.angle_gamma   90.00
#
_symmetry.space_group_name_H-M   'P 1'
#
loop_
_entity.id
_entity.type
_entity.pdbx_description
1 polymer ?
#
loop_
_entity_poly.entity_id
_entity_poly.type
_entity_poly.pdbx_seq_one_letter_code
_entity_poly.pdbx_strand_id
1 'polypeptide(L)'
;MRKLLPLVALIATPLAAQDADPAGSVSQERLRADIDTLVGFGTRHTLSEQDNPTRGIGAAVNWGLAEFGRISQGCDGCLEIVAPERIEEGRRLPRPTRIRNAVAIQRGTERPNEVVIVQAHIDSRVTDAMDWESDAPGANDDGSGTVLVLEAARALSQRQYPVTIVYALLSGEEQGLYGGRLMADYAAEQGWQVKAVLNNDVVGNSCGSDGFCDPDHVRVFSEGPRADLTDPIRAAQRREGGENDSPSRNLSRWLDNLADETEGGLDVRQIWRVDRMGRGGDQIPFMEKGFPAIRIAVAVEDYEHQHQDLRVEDGVTYGDTADEMDFAYLAKVTQFNIRALDKLARTPAPPAAAAEAAVQTYTDVAWSEVPGAIGYTVWHRRTDEPYWREEPVIENVVATNARLEGVRGDDWIFGVSATGADGVRSPVSSAVPAGQFAPIPAEEGDTK
;
A
#
# COMPACT_ATOMS: atom_id res chain seq x y z
N MET A 1 -25.18 -52.42 -13.62
CA MET A 1 -24.18 -51.36 -13.38
C MET A 1 -24.91 -50.02 -13.32
N ARG A 2 -25.29 -49.56 -12.13
CA ARG A 2 -25.87 -48.21 -11.93
C ARG A 2 -24.70 -47.26 -11.68
N LYS A 3 -24.48 -46.32 -12.58
CA LYS A 3 -23.46 -45.27 -12.46
C LYS A 3 -23.88 -44.31 -11.35
N LEU A 4 -23.05 -44.20 -10.30
CA LEU A 4 -23.13 -43.14 -9.31
C LEU A 4 -22.55 -41.86 -9.93
N LEU A 5 -23.33 -40.78 -9.98
CA LEU A 5 -22.82 -39.43 -10.19
C LEU A 5 -22.16 -38.95 -8.89
N PRO A 6 -20.98 -38.30 -8.93
CA PRO A 6 -20.43 -37.66 -7.75
C PRO A 6 -21.23 -36.38 -7.46
N LEU A 7 -21.73 -36.28 -6.23
CA LEU A 7 -22.31 -35.06 -5.69
C LEU A 7 -21.16 -34.09 -5.40
N VAL A 8 -20.99 -33.07 -6.24
CA VAL A 8 -20.10 -31.94 -5.93
C VAL A 8 -20.80 -31.12 -4.84
N ALA A 9 -20.32 -31.23 -3.61
CA ALA A 9 -20.74 -30.35 -2.53
C ALA A 9 -20.09 -28.98 -2.75
N LEU A 10 -20.86 -28.01 -3.23
CA LEU A 10 -20.49 -26.61 -3.05
C LEU A 10 -20.58 -26.31 -1.55
N ILE A 11 -19.43 -26.12 -0.90
CA ILE A 11 -19.37 -25.53 0.43
C ILE A 11 -19.74 -24.07 0.25
N ALA A 12 -21.02 -23.75 0.42
CA ALA A 12 -21.47 -22.38 0.57
C ALA A 12 -20.98 -21.90 1.94
N THR A 13 -19.98 -21.03 1.95
CA THR A 13 -19.67 -20.22 3.13
C THR A 13 -20.95 -19.46 3.51
N PRO A 14 -21.32 -19.42 4.80
CA PRO A 14 -22.52 -18.72 5.21
C PRO A 14 -22.37 -17.24 4.84
N LEU A 15 -23.31 -16.72 4.04
CA LEU A 15 -23.38 -15.31 3.61
C LEU A 15 -23.14 -14.31 4.76
N ALA A 16 -23.52 -14.69 5.99
CA ALA A 16 -23.36 -13.88 7.19
C ALA A 16 -21.89 -13.53 7.57
N ALA A 17 -20.88 -14.26 7.08
CA ALA A 17 -19.47 -13.96 7.36
C ALA A 17 -18.90 -12.82 6.48
N GLN A 18 -19.54 -12.50 5.36
CA GLN A 18 -19.09 -11.44 4.44
C GLN A 18 -19.53 -10.03 4.89
N ASP A 19 -20.61 -9.91 5.68
CA ASP A 19 -21.18 -8.62 6.09
C ASP A 19 -20.55 -8.02 7.36
N ALA A 20 -19.73 -8.77 8.10
CA ALA A 20 -19.02 -8.25 9.26
C ALA A 20 -17.91 -7.29 8.84
N ASP A 21 -17.53 -6.31 9.66
CA ASP A 21 -16.32 -5.50 9.42
C ASP A 21 -15.07 -6.40 9.51
N PRO A 22 -14.27 -6.57 8.43
CA PRO A 22 -13.08 -7.41 8.45
C PRO A 22 -12.06 -6.96 9.51
N ALA A 23 -12.04 -5.66 9.82
CA ALA A 23 -11.15 -5.06 10.79
C ALA A 23 -11.58 -5.30 12.25
N GLY A 24 -12.79 -5.81 12.48
CA GLY A 24 -13.30 -6.08 13.83
C GLY A 24 -12.53 -7.17 14.59
N SER A 25 -11.70 -7.95 13.87
CA SER A 25 -10.88 -9.00 14.48
C SER A 25 -9.54 -8.50 15.04
N VAL A 26 -9.10 -7.27 14.72
CA VAL A 26 -7.78 -6.72 15.12
C VAL A 26 -7.59 -6.74 16.64
N SER A 27 -6.48 -7.29 17.11
CA SER A 27 -6.15 -7.40 18.53
C SER A 27 -4.85 -6.67 18.89
N GLN A 28 -4.94 -5.75 19.87
CA GLN A 28 -3.77 -5.09 20.44
C GLN A 28 -2.81 -6.10 21.09
N GLU A 29 -3.34 -7.16 21.70
CA GLU A 29 -2.53 -8.19 22.37
C GLU A 29 -1.71 -8.99 21.36
N ARG A 30 -2.31 -9.32 20.19
CA ARG A 30 -1.56 -9.98 19.11
C ARG A 30 -0.51 -9.07 18.49
N LEU A 31 -0.88 -7.82 18.20
CA LEU A 31 0.06 -6.81 17.70
C LEU A 31 1.25 -6.67 18.65
N ARG A 32 1.02 -6.57 19.96
CA ARG A 32 2.09 -6.54 20.97
C ARG A 32 2.94 -7.80 20.98
N ALA A 33 2.33 -8.99 20.97
CA ALA A 33 3.06 -10.25 21.01
C ALA A 33 3.97 -10.45 19.79
N ASP A 34 3.51 -10.04 18.60
CA ASP A 34 4.31 -10.08 17.38
C ASP A 34 5.46 -9.06 17.43
N ILE A 35 5.22 -7.85 17.95
CA ILE A 35 6.26 -6.84 18.19
C ILE A 35 7.32 -7.36 19.16
N ASP A 36 6.91 -7.92 20.29
CA ASP A 36 7.84 -8.46 21.30
C ASP A 36 8.70 -9.58 20.67
N THR A 37 8.15 -10.36 19.75
CA THR A 37 8.91 -11.36 18.99
C THR A 37 9.92 -10.72 18.05
N LEU A 38 9.52 -9.68 17.29
CA LEU A 38 10.42 -8.94 16.40
C LEU A 38 11.58 -8.28 17.14
N VAL A 39 11.28 -7.62 18.27
CA VAL A 39 12.28 -7.03 19.18
C VAL A 39 13.21 -8.10 19.74
N GLY A 40 12.67 -9.28 20.05
CA GLY A 40 13.42 -10.43 20.58
C GLY A 40 14.53 -10.98 19.67
N PHE A 41 14.54 -10.65 18.37
CA PHE A 41 15.65 -10.98 17.48
C PHE A 41 16.91 -10.13 17.73
N GLY A 42 16.84 -9.16 18.66
CA GLY A 42 17.94 -8.28 19.06
C GLY A 42 18.24 -7.20 18.05
N THR A 43 18.59 -7.59 16.83
CA THR A 43 18.69 -6.70 15.67
C THR A 43 18.10 -7.39 14.45
N ARG A 44 17.50 -6.62 13.55
CA ARG A 44 17.08 -7.09 12.23
C ARG A 44 17.82 -6.35 11.13
N HIS A 45 19.00 -5.81 11.43
CA HIS A 45 19.83 -5.12 10.45
C HIS A 45 20.14 -6.01 9.24
N THR A 46 20.05 -5.48 8.02
CA THR A 46 20.19 -6.26 6.77
C THR A 46 21.53 -7.02 6.65
N LEU A 47 22.61 -6.44 7.18
CA LEU A 47 23.94 -7.07 7.23
C LEU A 47 24.15 -8.06 8.39
N SER A 48 23.17 -8.22 9.29
CA SER A 48 23.24 -9.15 10.43
C SER A 48 23.13 -10.61 9.99
N GLU A 49 23.15 -11.53 10.95
CA GLU A 49 23.20 -12.96 10.71
C GLU A 49 22.01 -13.46 9.86
N GLN A 50 22.34 -14.26 8.83
CA GLN A 50 21.38 -14.77 7.84
C GLN A 50 20.85 -16.17 8.18
N ASP A 51 21.59 -16.92 8.99
CA ASP A 51 21.34 -18.34 9.27
C ASP A 51 21.20 -18.64 10.78
N ASN A 52 21.29 -17.63 11.65
CA ASN A 52 21.02 -17.80 13.08
C ASN A 52 19.50 -17.98 13.29
N PRO A 53 19.06 -18.98 14.07
CA PRO A 53 17.63 -19.26 14.26
C PRO A 53 16.90 -18.25 15.16
N THR A 54 17.63 -17.43 15.92
CA THR A 54 17.07 -16.60 17.01
C THR A 54 17.52 -15.15 17.00
N ARG A 55 18.48 -14.76 16.15
CA ARG A 55 19.02 -13.40 16.07
C ARG A 55 19.21 -12.99 14.62
N GLY A 56 19.05 -11.70 14.31
CA GLY A 56 19.36 -11.15 13.00
C GLY A 56 18.21 -11.22 12.01
N ILE A 57 18.45 -10.60 10.85
CA ILE A 57 17.49 -10.48 9.75
C ILE A 57 17.05 -11.85 9.22
N GLY A 58 17.94 -12.85 9.22
CA GLY A 58 17.61 -14.21 8.79
C GLY A 58 16.53 -14.85 9.66
N ALA A 59 16.66 -14.73 10.98
CA ALA A 59 15.67 -15.21 11.94
C ALA A 59 14.32 -14.51 11.75
N ALA A 60 14.33 -13.18 11.60
CA ALA A 60 13.12 -12.38 11.43
C ALA A 60 12.35 -12.72 10.15
N VAL A 61 13.04 -12.81 9.00
CA VAL A 61 12.40 -13.18 7.72
C VAL A 61 11.85 -14.61 7.77
N ASN A 62 12.59 -15.56 8.35
CA ASN A 62 12.11 -16.93 8.52
C ASN A 62 10.89 -16.99 9.45
N TRP A 63 10.85 -16.18 10.51
CA TRP A 63 9.68 -16.04 11.37
C TRP A 63 8.47 -15.47 10.61
N GLY A 64 8.65 -14.42 9.80
CA GLY A 64 7.58 -13.87 8.97
C GLY A 64 7.00 -14.88 7.99
N LEU A 65 7.86 -15.64 7.30
CA LEU A 65 7.44 -16.75 6.43
C LEU A 65 6.68 -17.84 7.20
N ALA A 66 7.16 -18.21 8.38
CA ALA A 66 6.49 -19.20 9.22
C ALA A 66 5.13 -18.70 9.70
N GLU A 67 5.01 -17.41 10.03
CA GLU A 67 3.75 -16.84 10.49
C GLU A 67 2.72 -16.77 9.35
N PHE A 68 3.11 -16.33 8.16
CA PHE A 68 2.23 -16.47 6.99
C PHE A 68 1.81 -17.92 6.73
N GLY A 69 2.71 -18.89 6.96
CA GLY A 69 2.39 -20.31 6.89
C GLY A 69 1.32 -20.76 7.90
N ARG A 70 1.38 -20.29 9.15
CA ARG A 70 0.35 -20.59 10.17
C ARG A 70 -0.97 -19.90 9.85
N ILE A 71 -0.93 -18.64 9.39
CA ILE A 71 -2.11 -17.91 8.92
C ILE A 71 -2.78 -18.69 7.79
N SER A 72 -2.00 -19.16 6.81
CA SER A 72 -2.48 -19.99 5.70
C SER A 72 -3.17 -21.28 6.19
N GLN A 73 -2.60 -21.95 7.20
CA GLN A 73 -3.24 -23.14 7.81
C GLN A 73 -4.60 -22.80 8.45
N GLY A 74 -4.75 -21.59 9.00
CA GLY A 74 -6.01 -21.09 9.55
C GLY A 74 -7.11 -20.83 8.52
N CYS A 75 -6.79 -20.83 7.23
CA CYS A 75 -7.73 -20.69 6.12
C CYS A 75 -7.65 -21.87 5.13
N ASP A 76 -7.29 -23.07 5.60
CA ASP A 76 -7.18 -24.29 4.79
C ASP A 76 -6.18 -24.20 3.62
N GLY A 77 -5.07 -23.49 3.81
CA GLY A 77 -3.99 -23.35 2.84
C GLY A 77 -4.26 -22.29 1.76
N CYS A 78 -5.03 -21.26 2.07
CA CYS A 78 -5.45 -20.24 1.09
C CYS A 78 -4.36 -19.26 0.64
N LEU A 79 -3.21 -19.22 1.32
CA LEU A 79 -2.10 -18.32 0.98
C LEU A 79 -0.94 -19.10 0.35
N GLU A 80 -0.49 -18.63 -0.80
CA GLU A 80 0.77 -19.04 -1.43
C GLU A 80 1.93 -18.26 -0.79
N ILE A 81 2.87 -18.98 -0.15
CA ILE A 81 3.99 -18.37 0.57
C ILE A 81 5.25 -18.43 -0.29
N VAL A 82 5.83 -17.26 -0.58
CA VAL A 82 7.04 -17.13 -1.41
C VAL A 82 8.07 -16.25 -0.71
N ALA A 83 9.34 -16.44 -1.08
CA ALA A 83 10.46 -15.69 -0.52
C ALA A 83 11.36 -15.20 -1.65
N PRO A 84 10.96 -14.16 -2.41
CA PRO A 84 11.83 -13.62 -3.44
C PRO A 84 13.14 -13.16 -2.80
N GLU A 85 14.25 -13.49 -3.43
CA GLU A 85 15.58 -13.21 -2.92
C GLU A 85 16.56 -12.87 -4.04
N ARG A 86 17.56 -12.05 -3.69
CA ARG A 86 18.66 -11.67 -4.57
C ARG A 86 19.90 -11.34 -3.72
N ILE A 87 21.09 -11.54 -4.29
CA ILE A 87 22.32 -11.01 -3.72
C ILE A 87 22.52 -9.58 -4.22
N GLU A 88 22.73 -8.65 -3.29
CA GLU A 88 23.00 -7.25 -3.56
C GLU A 88 24.31 -6.79 -2.93
N GLU A 89 24.90 -5.77 -3.55
CA GLU A 89 26.08 -5.06 -3.08
C GLU A 89 25.88 -3.56 -3.35
N GLY A 90 26.48 -2.70 -2.51
CA GLY A 90 26.39 -1.26 -2.70
C GLY A 90 26.98 -0.46 -1.56
N ARG A 91 26.71 0.86 -1.58
CA ARG A 91 27.34 1.81 -0.64
C ARG A 91 27.09 1.45 0.84
N ARG A 92 25.90 0.95 1.18
CA ARG A 92 25.51 0.51 2.54
C ARG A 92 25.45 -1.02 2.67
N LEU A 93 25.88 -1.75 1.64
CA LEU A 93 26.04 -3.20 1.63
C LEU A 93 27.46 -3.52 1.14
N PRO A 94 28.48 -3.40 2.02
CA PRO A 94 29.90 -3.42 1.63
C PRO A 94 30.40 -4.82 1.24
N ARG A 95 29.53 -5.83 1.32
CA ARG A 95 29.78 -7.23 0.98
C ARG A 95 28.51 -7.80 0.33
N PRO A 96 28.64 -8.83 -0.53
CA PRO A 96 27.48 -9.51 -1.08
C PRO A 96 26.55 -9.97 0.04
N THR A 97 25.34 -9.44 0.02
CA THR A 97 24.34 -9.62 1.07
C THR A 97 23.06 -10.15 0.45
N ARG A 98 22.51 -11.22 1.04
CA ARG A 98 21.23 -11.77 0.61
C ARG A 98 20.11 -10.86 1.10
N ILE A 99 19.40 -10.26 0.16
CA ILE A 99 18.14 -9.57 0.38
C ILE A 99 17.03 -10.59 0.12
N ARG A 100 16.10 -10.72 1.06
CA ARG A 100 15.05 -11.73 1.01
C ARG A 100 13.80 -11.20 1.70
N ASN A 101 12.68 -11.20 0.99
CA ASN A 101 11.39 -10.76 1.54
C ASN A 101 10.58 -11.98 1.98
N ALA A 102 9.68 -11.80 2.94
CA ALA A 102 8.64 -12.77 3.26
C ALA A 102 7.33 -12.32 2.63
N VAL A 103 6.74 -13.13 1.75
CA VAL A 103 5.56 -12.72 0.99
C VAL A 103 4.49 -13.81 1.04
N ALA A 104 3.26 -13.40 1.30
CA ALA A 104 2.08 -14.24 1.18
C ALA A 104 1.13 -13.68 0.10
N ILE A 105 0.64 -14.57 -0.77
CA ILE A 105 -0.23 -14.21 -1.90
C ILE A 105 -1.58 -14.90 -1.71
N GLN A 106 -2.63 -14.10 -1.51
CA GLN A 106 -4.02 -14.54 -1.53
C GLN A 106 -4.58 -14.34 -2.94
N ARG A 107 -4.67 -15.42 -3.73
CA ARG A 107 -5.09 -15.36 -5.13
C ARG A 107 -6.55 -14.94 -5.28
N GLY A 108 -6.80 -13.97 -6.15
CA GLY A 108 -8.15 -13.53 -6.50
C GLY A 108 -8.94 -14.60 -7.26
N THR A 109 -10.25 -14.64 -7.06
CA THR A 109 -11.15 -15.66 -7.64
C THR A 109 -11.59 -15.35 -9.07
N GLU A 110 -11.53 -14.10 -9.51
CA GLU A 110 -12.06 -13.66 -10.81
C GLU A 110 -10.98 -13.03 -11.71
N ARG A 111 -10.19 -12.13 -11.14
CA ARG A 111 -9.17 -11.32 -11.82
C ARG A 111 -7.84 -11.46 -11.06
N PRO A 112 -7.24 -12.66 -11.03
CA PRO A 112 -6.06 -12.94 -10.20
C PRO A 112 -4.80 -12.15 -10.58
N ASN A 113 -4.78 -11.53 -11.77
CA ASN A 113 -3.68 -10.67 -12.22
C ASN A 113 -3.84 -9.21 -11.78
N GLU A 114 -5.04 -8.79 -11.33
CA GLU A 114 -5.21 -7.52 -10.63
C GLU A 114 -4.72 -7.70 -9.19
N VAL A 115 -3.84 -6.81 -8.72
CA VAL A 115 -3.16 -6.96 -7.45
C VAL A 115 -3.26 -5.70 -6.60
N VAL A 116 -3.56 -5.88 -5.32
CA VAL A 116 -3.34 -4.88 -4.28
C VAL A 116 -2.27 -5.40 -3.32
N ILE A 117 -1.33 -4.53 -2.96
CA ILE A 117 -0.16 -4.90 -2.13
C ILE A 117 -0.23 -4.10 -0.84
N VAL A 118 -0.06 -4.78 0.29
CA VAL A 118 0.23 -4.16 1.58
C VAL A 118 1.62 -4.60 2.02
N GLN A 119 2.45 -3.64 2.41
CA GLN A 119 3.84 -3.90 2.72
C GLN A 119 4.38 -3.03 3.86
N ALA A 120 5.44 -3.52 4.46
CA ALA A 120 6.22 -2.88 5.51
C ALA A 120 7.63 -3.49 5.52
N HIS A 121 8.61 -2.77 6.06
CA HIS A 121 9.96 -3.32 6.18
C HIS A 121 10.13 -4.03 7.52
N ILE A 122 10.87 -5.15 7.51
CA ILE A 122 11.12 -6.00 8.67
C ILE A 122 12.52 -5.76 9.24
N ASP A 123 13.41 -5.10 8.49
CA ASP A 123 14.72 -4.73 9.02
C ASP A 123 14.62 -3.62 10.08
N SER A 124 15.76 -3.34 10.70
CA SER A 124 15.91 -2.29 11.72
C SER A 124 17.37 -1.91 11.81
N ARG A 125 17.65 -0.75 12.39
CA ARG A 125 19.02 -0.33 12.67
C ARG A 125 19.09 0.61 13.85
N VAL A 126 20.29 0.75 14.38
CA VAL A 126 20.65 1.82 15.32
C VAL A 126 21.10 3.08 14.56
N THR A 127 21.69 4.03 15.28
CA THR A 127 22.14 5.33 14.76
C THR A 127 23.12 5.17 13.60
N ASP A 128 24.16 4.34 13.78
CA ASP A 128 25.08 4.00 12.71
C ASP A 128 24.44 2.97 11.77
N ALA A 129 24.16 3.39 10.53
CA ALA A 129 23.59 2.53 9.50
C ALA A 129 24.52 1.39 9.04
N MET A 130 25.76 1.36 9.53
CA MET A 130 26.73 0.30 9.30
C MET A 130 26.98 -0.56 10.55
N ASP A 131 26.27 -0.34 11.65
CA ASP A 131 26.33 -1.22 12.82
C ASP A 131 25.24 -2.31 12.71
N TRP A 132 25.70 -3.52 12.38
CA TRP A 132 24.86 -4.71 12.27
C TRP A 132 24.95 -5.65 13.48
N GLU A 133 25.68 -5.25 14.53
CA GLU A 133 25.93 -6.07 15.72
C GLU A 133 25.09 -5.61 16.90
N SER A 134 24.97 -4.29 17.09
CA SER A 134 24.21 -3.69 18.19
C SER A 134 22.74 -4.06 18.15
N ASP A 135 22.13 -4.16 19.33
CA ASP A 135 20.69 -4.38 19.44
C ASP A 135 19.93 -3.17 18.87
N ALA A 136 19.11 -3.44 17.86
CA ALA A 136 18.22 -2.51 17.19
C ALA A 136 16.79 -3.05 17.36
N PRO A 137 16.10 -2.73 18.46
CA PRO A 137 14.77 -3.27 18.73
C PRO A 137 13.77 -2.98 17.60
N GLY A 138 13.79 -1.77 17.02
CA GLY A 138 12.99 -1.40 15.84
C GLY A 138 11.51 -1.70 16.00
N ALA A 139 10.94 -1.44 17.19
CA ALA A 139 9.57 -1.81 17.48
C ALA A 139 8.57 -1.02 16.64
N ASN A 140 8.76 0.30 16.51
CA ASN A 140 7.95 1.15 15.66
C ASN A 140 8.49 1.24 14.22
N ASP A 141 9.82 1.32 14.03
CA ASP A 141 10.52 1.38 12.74
C ASP A 141 11.28 0.07 12.39
N ASP A 142 10.68 -0.83 11.62
CA ASP A 142 9.26 -0.85 11.19
C ASP A 142 8.55 -2.13 11.64
N GLY A 143 8.79 -2.51 12.89
CA GLY A 143 8.01 -3.54 13.55
C GLY A 143 6.51 -3.25 13.47
N SER A 144 6.11 -1.97 13.62
CA SER A 144 4.70 -1.55 13.60
C SER A 144 4.02 -1.86 12.27
N GLY A 145 4.63 -1.51 11.14
CA GLY A 145 4.15 -1.86 9.81
C GLY A 145 4.17 -3.37 9.60
N THR A 146 5.25 -4.05 10.01
CA THR A 146 5.39 -5.51 9.85
C THR A 146 4.23 -6.27 10.50
N VAL A 147 3.90 -5.97 11.76
CA VAL A 147 2.82 -6.68 12.46
C VAL A 147 1.43 -6.30 11.94
N LEU A 148 1.27 -5.07 11.43
CA LEU A 148 0.06 -4.66 10.72
C LEU A 148 -0.17 -5.53 9.47
N VAL A 149 0.88 -5.81 8.68
CA VAL A 149 0.78 -6.68 7.49
C VAL A 149 0.36 -8.10 7.88
N LEU A 150 0.93 -8.65 8.96
CA LEU A 150 0.56 -9.97 9.47
C LEU A 150 -0.90 -10.01 9.94
N GLU A 151 -1.35 -8.99 10.67
CA GLU A 151 -2.72 -8.90 11.16
C GLU A 151 -3.72 -8.71 10.01
N ALA A 152 -3.34 -7.97 8.95
CA ALA A 152 -4.13 -7.87 7.74
C ALA A 152 -4.26 -9.22 7.03
N ALA A 153 -3.19 -10.00 6.92
CA ALA A 153 -3.24 -11.36 6.39
C ALA A 153 -4.15 -12.26 7.22
N ARG A 154 -4.12 -12.18 8.57
CA ARG A 154 -5.02 -12.93 9.46
C ARG A 154 -6.49 -12.61 9.22
N ALA A 155 -6.83 -11.34 9.11
CA ALA A 155 -8.21 -10.90 8.94
C ALA A 155 -8.77 -11.20 7.55
N LEU A 156 -8.02 -10.85 6.50
CA LEU A 156 -8.50 -10.87 5.11
C LEU A 156 -8.43 -12.27 4.47
N SER A 157 -7.52 -13.14 4.92
CA SER A 157 -7.44 -14.54 4.45
C SER A 157 -8.69 -15.37 4.73
N GLN A 158 -9.54 -14.93 5.67
CA GLN A 158 -10.82 -15.56 6.00
C GLN A 158 -11.92 -15.28 4.95
N ARG A 159 -11.59 -14.53 3.90
CA ARG A 159 -12.49 -14.10 2.83
C ARG A 159 -11.92 -14.47 1.47
N GLN A 160 -12.75 -14.36 0.45
CA GLN A 160 -12.34 -14.46 -0.95
C GLN A 160 -12.60 -13.12 -1.62
N TYR A 161 -11.68 -12.73 -2.50
CA TYR A 161 -11.74 -11.48 -3.23
C TYR A 161 -11.66 -11.73 -4.73
N PRO A 162 -12.29 -10.90 -5.56
CA PRO A 162 -12.18 -11.04 -6.99
C PRO A 162 -10.75 -10.78 -7.50
N VAL A 163 -9.96 -9.95 -6.81
CA VAL A 163 -8.56 -9.65 -7.16
C VAL A 163 -7.58 -10.22 -6.12
N THR A 164 -6.31 -10.29 -6.46
CA THR A 164 -5.25 -10.84 -5.58
C THR A 164 -4.82 -9.80 -4.53
N ILE A 165 -4.62 -10.25 -3.29
CA ILE A 165 -3.98 -9.46 -2.21
C ILE A 165 -2.60 -10.03 -1.93
N VAL A 166 -1.59 -9.17 -1.88
CA VAL A 166 -0.21 -9.54 -1.54
C VAL A 166 0.18 -8.87 -0.23
N TYR A 167 0.65 -9.68 0.71
CA TYR A 167 1.16 -9.26 2.01
C TYR A 167 2.68 -9.43 2.00
N ALA A 168 3.43 -8.35 2.12
CA ALA A 168 4.90 -8.38 1.96
C ALA A 168 5.63 -7.77 3.15
N LEU A 169 6.57 -8.52 3.72
CA LEU A 169 7.53 -8.06 4.70
C LEU A 169 8.89 -7.94 4.00
N LEU A 170 9.41 -6.72 3.92
CA LEU A 170 10.55 -6.36 3.07
C LEU A 170 11.83 -6.27 3.90
N SER A 171 12.97 -6.71 3.38
CA SER A 171 14.27 -6.49 4.03
C SER A 171 15.13 -5.49 3.26
N GLY A 172 15.98 -4.72 3.95
CA GLY A 172 16.93 -3.82 3.30
C GLY A 172 16.37 -2.45 2.95
N GLU A 173 15.30 -2.00 3.61
CA GLU A 173 14.85 -0.60 3.54
C GLU A 173 15.99 0.31 4.01
N GLU A 174 16.54 0.02 5.18
CA GLU A 174 17.45 0.89 5.93
C GLU A 174 18.80 1.10 5.22
N GLN A 175 19.16 0.12 4.40
CA GLN A 175 20.38 0.10 3.61
C GLN A 175 20.18 0.64 2.19
N GLY A 176 18.95 0.94 1.74
CA GLY A 176 18.72 1.61 0.46
C GLY A 176 17.52 1.11 -0.36
N LEU A 177 16.44 0.69 0.30
CA LEU A 177 15.20 0.21 -0.33
C LEU A 177 15.41 -1.06 -1.18
N TYR A 178 16.34 -1.91 -0.78
CA TYR A 178 16.67 -3.11 -1.56
C TYR A 178 15.49 -4.10 -1.60
N GLY A 179 14.78 -4.25 -0.49
CA GLY A 179 13.59 -5.11 -0.39
C GLY A 179 12.42 -4.58 -1.22
N GLY A 180 12.16 -3.27 -1.16
CA GLY A 180 11.18 -2.61 -2.03
C GLY A 180 11.50 -2.77 -3.51
N ARG A 181 12.77 -2.60 -3.92
CA ARG A 181 13.19 -2.83 -5.32
C ARG A 181 12.98 -4.27 -5.74
N LEU A 182 13.40 -5.23 -4.92
CA LEU A 182 13.20 -6.65 -5.17
C LEU A 182 11.72 -7.02 -5.31
N MET A 183 10.85 -6.46 -4.46
CA MET A 183 9.41 -6.72 -4.53
C MET A 183 8.76 -6.06 -5.75
N ALA A 184 9.17 -4.85 -6.11
CA ALA A 184 8.70 -4.14 -7.30
C ALA A 184 9.15 -4.85 -8.59
N ASP A 185 10.38 -5.36 -8.63
CA ASP A 185 10.90 -6.21 -9.72
C ASP A 185 10.09 -7.49 -9.83
N TYR A 186 9.88 -8.18 -8.70
CA TYR A 186 9.07 -9.40 -8.65
C TYR A 186 7.65 -9.15 -9.17
N ALA A 187 6.97 -8.07 -8.75
CA ALA A 187 5.63 -7.73 -9.22
C ALA A 187 5.59 -7.52 -10.75
N ALA A 188 6.60 -6.85 -11.32
CA ALA A 188 6.73 -6.65 -12.76
C ALA A 188 6.99 -7.96 -13.51
N GLU A 189 7.87 -8.82 -12.99
CA GLU A 189 8.18 -10.14 -13.56
C GLU A 189 6.97 -11.08 -13.57
N GLN A 190 6.09 -10.98 -12.56
CA GLN A 190 4.83 -11.72 -12.53
C GLN A 190 3.78 -11.17 -13.52
N GLY A 191 4.03 -10.01 -14.15
CA GLY A 191 3.08 -9.36 -15.05
C GLY A 191 1.81 -8.86 -14.35
N TRP A 192 1.93 -8.51 -13.06
CA TRP A 192 0.79 -8.05 -12.27
C TRP A 192 0.30 -6.66 -12.69
N GLN A 193 -1.02 -6.51 -12.76
CA GLN A 193 -1.67 -5.22 -12.81
C GLN A 193 -1.85 -4.69 -11.38
N VAL A 194 -0.83 -3.98 -10.88
CA VAL A 194 -0.85 -3.41 -9.54
C VAL A 194 -1.79 -2.21 -9.49
N LYS A 195 -2.87 -2.33 -8.73
CA LYS A 195 -3.88 -1.28 -8.54
C LYS A 195 -3.49 -0.29 -7.45
N ALA A 196 -2.81 -0.78 -6.42
CA ALA A 196 -2.41 -0.02 -5.24
C ALA A 196 -1.32 -0.74 -4.46
N VAL A 197 -0.36 0.03 -3.94
CA VAL A 197 0.61 -0.40 -2.92
C VAL A 197 0.46 0.49 -1.69
N LEU A 198 0.15 -0.13 -0.56
CA LEU A 198 -0.01 0.51 0.74
C LEU A 198 1.25 0.20 1.56
N ASN A 199 2.21 1.12 1.56
CA ASN A 199 3.43 1.02 2.37
C ASN A 199 3.18 1.63 3.75
N ASN A 200 3.30 0.84 4.82
CA ASN A 200 3.09 1.31 6.20
C ASN A 200 4.43 1.48 6.89
N ASP A 201 4.85 2.70 7.16
CA ASP A 201 6.13 3.01 7.79
C ASP A 201 6.10 4.48 8.28
N VAL A 202 6.32 4.81 9.55
CA VAL A 202 6.07 3.98 10.74
C VAL A 202 4.62 4.24 11.18
N VAL A 203 3.98 3.32 11.90
CA VAL A 203 2.53 3.38 12.16
C VAL A 203 2.12 3.06 13.62
N GLY A 204 3.07 3.08 14.56
CA GLY A 204 2.87 2.60 15.93
C GLY A 204 2.93 3.64 17.06
N ASN A 205 3.04 4.94 16.77
CA ASN A 205 3.05 6.01 17.79
C ASN A 205 2.04 7.13 17.48
N SER A 206 1.53 7.80 18.52
CA SER A 206 0.57 8.90 18.39
C SER A 206 1.09 10.25 18.89
N CYS A 207 2.28 10.28 19.51
CA CYS A 207 2.95 11.48 20.00
C CYS A 207 4.33 11.62 19.37
N GLY A 208 4.79 12.86 19.17
CA GLY A 208 6.13 13.17 18.69
C GLY A 208 7.05 13.67 19.79
N SER A 209 8.34 13.86 19.46
CA SER A 209 9.40 14.25 20.42
C SER A 209 9.18 15.62 21.07
N ASP A 210 8.33 16.48 20.51
CA ASP A 210 7.97 17.77 21.07
C ASP A 210 6.77 17.69 22.05
N GLY A 211 6.28 16.48 22.33
CA GLY A 211 5.13 16.22 23.18
C GLY A 211 3.78 16.51 22.52
N PHE A 212 3.76 16.88 21.23
CA PHE A 212 2.51 17.03 20.50
C PHE A 212 1.96 15.65 20.10
N CYS A 213 0.68 15.40 20.38
CA CYS A 213 0.00 14.15 20.07
C CYS A 213 -1.12 14.36 19.07
N ASP A 214 -1.22 13.43 18.12
CA ASP A 214 -2.25 13.38 17.09
C ASP A 214 -2.67 11.90 16.87
N PRO A 215 -3.52 11.35 17.76
CA PRO A 215 -3.97 9.96 17.70
C PRO A 215 -5.12 9.73 16.70
N ASP A 216 -5.58 10.79 16.05
CA ASP A 216 -6.78 10.78 15.22
C ASP A 216 -6.46 10.80 13.72
N HIS A 217 -5.19 11.05 13.33
CA HIS A 217 -4.82 11.09 11.92
C HIS A 217 -3.68 10.15 11.57
N VAL A 218 -3.66 9.70 10.32
CA VAL A 218 -2.46 9.21 9.63
C VAL A 218 -2.04 10.20 8.54
N ARG A 219 -0.75 10.25 8.20
CA ARG A 219 -0.27 10.94 7.00
C ARG A 219 -0.22 9.98 5.83
N VAL A 220 -0.78 10.37 4.69
CA VAL A 220 -0.68 9.61 3.44
C VAL A 220 0.15 10.38 2.43
N PHE A 221 1.40 9.95 2.23
CA PHE A 221 2.31 10.48 1.24
C PHE A 221 2.03 9.86 -0.13
N SER A 222 1.95 10.72 -1.14
CA SER A 222 1.72 10.31 -2.53
C SER A 222 2.51 11.19 -3.50
N GLU A 223 3.05 10.58 -4.55
CA GLU A 223 3.74 11.31 -5.62
C GLU A 223 2.77 12.18 -6.42
N GLY A 224 3.24 13.32 -6.92
CA GLY A 224 2.50 14.18 -7.84
C GLY A 224 2.84 13.80 -9.28
N PRO A 225 3.76 14.50 -9.96
CA PRO A 225 4.36 14.00 -11.20
C PRO A 225 4.95 12.61 -10.96
N ARG A 226 4.62 11.66 -11.83
CA ARG A 226 5.05 10.27 -11.68
C ARG A 226 6.54 10.12 -11.95
N ALA A 227 7.18 9.18 -11.27
CA ALA A 227 8.59 8.88 -11.53
C ALA A 227 8.83 8.30 -12.94
N ASP A 228 7.86 7.59 -13.53
CA ASP A 228 7.94 6.95 -14.85
C ASP A 228 7.58 7.86 -16.05
N LEU A 229 7.46 9.18 -15.85
CA LEU A 229 7.10 10.12 -16.93
C LEU A 229 8.15 10.18 -18.04
N THR A 230 7.70 10.01 -19.28
CA THR A 230 8.49 10.37 -20.48
C THR A 230 8.51 11.87 -20.73
N ASP A 231 9.48 12.36 -21.50
CA ASP A 231 9.60 13.78 -21.86
C ASP A 231 8.33 14.33 -22.55
N PRO A 232 7.70 13.61 -23.51
CA PRO A 232 6.46 14.07 -24.12
C PRO A 232 5.28 14.19 -23.14
N ILE A 233 5.08 13.19 -22.28
CA ILE A 233 3.97 13.22 -21.30
C ILE A 233 4.20 14.32 -20.26
N ARG A 234 5.45 14.51 -19.82
CA ARG A 234 5.81 15.61 -18.92
C ARG A 234 5.54 16.98 -19.58
N ALA A 235 5.82 17.12 -20.86
CA ALA A 235 5.51 18.34 -21.61
C ALA A 235 3.99 18.56 -21.78
N ALA A 236 3.20 17.49 -21.90
CA ALA A 236 1.75 17.55 -21.92
C ALA A 236 1.18 17.97 -20.55
N GLN A 237 1.63 17.35 -19.44
CA GLN A 237 1.22 17.75 -18.09
C GLN A 237 1.46 19.24 -17.82
N ARG A 238 2.65 19.76 -18.20
CA ARG A 238 2.96 21.18 -18.04
C ARG A 238 2.05 22.13 -18.83
N ARG A 239 1.37 21.65 -19.87
CA ARG A 239 0.44 22.45 -20.70
C ARG A 239 -1.02 22.27 -20.28
N GLU A 240 -1.40 21.06 -19.94
CA GLU A 240 -2.80 20.63 -19.76
C GLU A 240 -3.16 20.45 -18.28
N GLY A 241 -2.17 20.48 -17.38
CA GLY A 241 -2.31 20.11 -15.97
C GLY A 241 -2.12 18.61 -15.74
N GLY A 242 -2.25 18.19 -14.49
CA GLY A 242 -2.20 16.78 -14.06
C GLY A 242 -1.09 16.46 -13.07
N GLU A 243 -0.29 17.44 -12.65
CA GLU A 243 0.79 17.29 -11.67
C GLU A 243 0.27 16.86 -10.28
N ASN A 244 -1.03 17.02 -10.03
CA ASN A 244 -1.71 16.63 -8.79
C ASN A 244 -2.68 15.43 -8.98
N ASP A 245 -2.57 14.72 -10.09
CA ASP A 245 -3.56 13.76 -10.59
C ASP A 245 -3.00 12.37 -10.89
N SER A 246 -1.82 12.06 -10.37
CA SER A 246 -1.28 10.70 -10.47
C SER A 246 -2.22 9.67 -9.84
N PRO A 247 -2.08 8.39 -10.23
CA PRO A 247 -2.76 7.29 -9.55
C PRO A 247 -2.53 7.29 -8.04
N SER A 248 -1.31 7.57 -7.58
CA SER A 248 -0.94 7.64 -6.17
C SER A 248 -1.68 8.75 -5.41
N ARG A 249 -1.86 9.93 -6.02
CA ARG A 249 -2.68 11.03 -5.47
C ARG A 249 -4.16 10.67 -5.39
N ASN A 250 -4.68 10.02 -6.44
CA ASN A 250 -6.07 9.59 -6.44
C ASN A 250 -6.33 8.44 -5.47
N LEU A 251 -5.35 7.57 -5.22
CA LEU A 251 -5.41 6.57 -4.15
C LEU A 251 -5.43 7.26 -2.77
N SER A 252 -4.62 8.30 -2.57
CA SER A 252 -4.63 9.09 -1.33
C SER A 252 -5.98 9.78 -1.06
N ARG A 253 -6.62 10.36 -2.09
CA ARG A 253 -7.99 10.92 -1.97
C ARG A 253 -9.05 9.85 -1.71
N TRP A 254 -8.89 8.67 -2.32
CA TRP A 254 -9.83 7.58 -2.11
C TRP A 254 -9.76 7.05 -0.66
N LEU A 255 -8.56 7.01 -0.07
CA LEU A 255 -8.37 6.66 1.33
C LEU A 255 -8.93 7.70 2.31
N ASP A 256 -8.85 8.98 1.95
CA ASP A 256 -9.48 10.08 2.69
C ASP A 256 -10.99 9.89 2.79
N ASN A 257 -11.66 9.70 1.65
CA ASN A 257 -13.09 9.43 1.63
C ASN A 257 -13.46 8.14 2.39
N LEU A 258 -12.58 7.13 2.38
CA LEU A 258 -12.80 5.90 3.14
C LEU A 258 -12.73 6.13 4.65
N ALA A 259 -11.85 7.01 5.10
CA ALA A 259 -11.66 7.33 6.51
C ALA A 259 -12.95 7.87 7.14
N ASP A 260 -13.66 8.73 6.40
CA ASP A 260 -14.96 9.31 6.78
C ASP A 260 -16.09 8.29 6.98
N GLU A 261 -15.94 7.06 6.46
CA GLU A 261 -16.97 6.03 6.60
C GLU A 261 -16.99 5.38 8.00
N THR A 262 -15.95 5.57 8.81
CA THR A 262 -15.86 4.96 10.15
C THR A 262 -15.95 6.03 11.23
N GLU A 263 -17.10 6.12 11.90
CA GLU A 263 -17.28 6.99 13.07
C GLU A 263 -16.27 6.63 14.18
N GLY A 264 -15.52 7.63 14.67
CA GLY A 264 -14.47 7.43 15.67
C GLY A 264 -13.22 6.69 15.16
N GLY A 265 -13.12 6.48 13.84
CA GLY A 265 -11.93 5.98 13.16
C GLY A 265 -10.81 7.02 13.09
N LEU A 266 -9.80 6.71 12.28
CA LEU A 266 -8.75 7.67 11.90
C LEU A 266 -9.25 8.53 10.74
N ASP A 267 -8.70 9.73 10.62
CA ASP A 267 -8.78 10.59 9.46
C ASP A 267 -7.43 10.59 8.69
N VAL A 268 -7.44 11.01 7.42
CA VAL A 268 -6.28 11.03 6.55
C VAL A 268 -5.80 12.45 6.33
N ARG A 269 -4.56 12.72 6.78
CA ARG A 269 -3.82 13.90 6.35
C ARG A 269 -3.09 13.58 5.05
N GLN A 270 -3.66 13.98 3.93
CA GLN A 270 -3.01 13.83 2.62
C GLN A 270 -1.76 14.72 2.54
N ILE A 271 -0.60 14.11 2.27
CA ILE A 271 0.68 14.82 2.15
C ILE A 271 1.13 14.82 0.70
N TRP A 272 1.26 16.03 0.16
CA TRP A 272 1.58 16.22 -1.25
C TRP A 272 3.05 16.09 -1.64
N ARG A 273 3.65 14.97 -1.21
CA ARG A 273 5.06 14.60 -1.42
C ARG A 273 5.18 13.09 -1.47
N VAL A 274 6.25 12.61 -2.11
CA VAL A 274 6.62 11.18 -2.13
C VAL A 274 6.92 10.65 -0.73
N ASP A 275 7.61 11.47 0.09
CA ASP A 275 7.95 11.16 1.48
C ASP A 275 8.24 12.47 2.25
N ARG A 276 8.70 12.32 3.48
CA ARG A 276 9.21 13.34 4.39
C ARG A 276 10.48 13.97 3.84
N MET A 277 10.81 15.16 4.33
CA MET A 277 11.98 15.89 3.84
C MET A 277 13.28 15.10 4.09
N GLY A 278 14.02 14.80 3.01
CA GLY A 278 15.31 14.11 3.09
C GLY A 278 15.24 12.61 3.34
N ARG A 279 14.05 12.00 3.26
CA ARG A 279 13.82 10.57 3.53
C ARG A 279 13.18 9.88 2.32
N GLY A 280 13.03 8.56 2.42
CA GLY A 280 12.34 7.72 1.45
C GLY A 280 11.66 6.54 2.15
N GLY A 281 11.14 5.60 1.36
CA GLY A 281 10.56 4.36 1.83
C GLY A 281 10.24 3.42 0.65
N ASP A 282 9.85 2.19 0.95
CA ASP A 282 9.67 1.12 -0.04
C ASP A 282 8.51 1.34 -1.03
N GLN A 283 7.71 2.41 -0.90
CA GLN A 283 6.78 2.83 -1.94
C GLN A 283 7.50 3.37 -3.19
N ILE A 284 8.72 3.91 -3.04
CA ILE A 284 9.45 4.60 -4.11
C ILE A 284 9.81 3.65 -5.26
N PRO A 285 10.38 2.46 -5.04
CA PRO A 285 10.70 1.54 -6.14
C PRO A 285 9.49 1.10 -6.97
N PHE A 286 8.28 1.09 -6.37
CA PHE A 286 7.05 0.83 -7.11
C PHE A 286 6.65 2.03 -7.99
N MET A 287 6.73 3.25 -7.45
CA MET A 287 6.51 4.48 -8.23
C MET A 287 7.50 4.60 -9.40
N GLU A 288 8.78 4.25 -9.20
CA GLU A 288 9.81 4.22 -10.25
C GLU A 288 9.46 3.27 -11.40
N LYS A 289 8.60 2.26 -11.16
CA LYS A 289 8.05 1.35 -12.17
C LYS A 289 6.68 1.76 -12.69
N GLY A 290 6.15 2.89 -12.24
CA GLY A 290 4.82 3.37 -12.63
C GLY A 290 3.66 2.70 -11.92
N PHE A 291 3.92 1.94 -10.85
CA PHE A 291 2.86 1.34 -10.04
C PHE A 291 2.29 2.37 -9.05
N PRO A 292 0.96 2.47 -8.90
CA PRO A 292 0.33 3.34 -7.91
C PRO A 292 0.73 2.91 -6.49
N ALA A 293 1.45 3.76 -5.77
CA ALA A 293 1.95 3.46 -4.44
C ALA A 293 1.83 4.68 -3.52
N ILE A 294 1.65 4.42 -2.24
CA ILE A 294 1.56 5.45 -1.20
C ILE A 294 2.30 5.00 0.04
N ARG A 295 2.66 5.96 0.90
CA ARG A 295 3.14 5.68 2.25
C ARG A 295 2.14 6.20 3.28
N ILE A 296 1.72 5.31 4.17
CA ILE A 296 0.95 5.62 5.36
C ILE A 296 1.94 5.70 6.52
N ALA A 297 1.92 6.82 7.23
CA ALA A 297 2.79 7.05 8.38
C ALA A 297 1.98 7.67 9.52
N VAL A 298 2.51 7.59 10.74
CA VAL A 298 2.04 8.35 11.90
C VAL A 298 1.84 9.82 11.59
N ALA A 299 0.85 10.46 12.21
CA ALA A 299 0.63 11.89 12.03
C ALA A 299 1.80 12.75 12.52
N VAL A 300 2.46 12.29 13.57
CA VAL A 300 3.56 12.96 14.28
C VAL A 300 4.66 11.95 14.55
N GLU A 301 5.91 12.32 14.29
CA GLU A 301 7.06 11.43 14.45
C GLU A 301 7.76 11.67 15.77
N ASP A 302 8.25 10.57 16.34
CA ASP A 302 9.15 10.60 17.48
C ASP A 302 10.58 10.21 17.07
N TYR A 303 11.43 11.23 17.01
CA TYR A 303 12.83 11.14 16.64
C TYR A 303 13.73 10.65 17.79
N GLU A 304 13.21 10.55 19.03
CA GLU A 304 13.95 10.01 20.18
C GLU A 304 14.01 8.48 20.15
N HIS A 305 13.13 7.85 19.37
CA HIS A 305 13.07 6.39 19.26
C HIS A 305 13.65 5.89 17.94
N GLN A 306 13.25 6.50 16.82
CA GLN A 306 13.62 6.02 15.49
C GLN A 306 15.13 6.08 15.22
N HIS A 307 15.72 4.94 14.83
CA HIS A 307 17.15 4.79 14.52
C HIS A 307 18.08 5.25 15.64
N GLN A 308 17.71 5.03 16.90
CA GLN A 308 18.51 5.44 18.04
C GLN A 308 19.15 4.23 18.73
N ASP A 309 20.40 4.42 19.16
CA ASP A 309 21.04 3.52 20.13
C ASP A 309 20.26 3.53 21.44
N LEU A 310 20.12 2.36 22.07
CA LEU A 310 19.49 2.22 23.39
C LEU A 310 20.32 2.97 24.44
N ARG A 311 19.78 4.06 24.98
CA ARG A 311 20.43 4.84 26.04
C ARG A 311 19.43 5.68 26.81
N VAL A 312 19.86 6.18 27.97
CA VAL A 312 19.19 7.25 28.69
C VAL A 312 20.17 8.41 28.80
N GLU A 313 19.77 9.58 28.33
CA GLU A 313 20.62 10.77 28.26
C GLU A 313 19.80 11.98 28.71
N ASP A 314 20.30 12.72 29.70
CA ASP A 314 19.62 13.90 30.28
C ASP A 314 18.15 13.69 30.69
N GLY A 315 17.80 12.45 31.07
CA GLY A 315 16.45 12.06 31.48
C GLY A 315 15.51 11.67 30.32
N VAL A 316 16.01 11.69 29.08
CA VAL A 316 15.31 11.22 27.88
C VAL A 316 15.72 9.77 27.59
N THR A 317 14.74 8.90 27.34
CA THR A 317 14.96 7.50 26.94
C THR A 317 15.02 7.44 25.42
N TYR A 318 16.14 6.97 24.89
CA TYR A 318 16.33 6.76 23.46
C TYR A 318 16.27 5.28 23.10
N GLY A 319 15.80 5.03 21.88
CA GLY A 319 15.70 3.70 21.30
C GLY A 319 14.26 3.26 21.09
N ASP A 320 14.07 2.44 20.06
CA ASP A 320 12.75 2.09 19.54
C ASP A 320 12.19 0.80 20.15
N THR A 321 11.76 0.86 21.40
CA THR A 321 11.29 -0.31 22.15
C THR A 321 9.76 -0.45 22.14
N ALA A 322 9.27 -1.68 22.39
CA ALA A 322 7.84 -1.95 22.44
C ALA A 322 7.10 -1.16 23.53
N ASP A 323 7.80 -0.71 24.59
CA ASP A 323 7.19 0.06 25.68
C ASP A 323 6.86 1.50 25.29
N GLU A 324 7.47 2.02 24.21
CA GLU A 324 7.25 3.37 23.70
C GLU A 324 6.15 3.42 22.63
N MET A 325 5.56 2.28 22.27
CA MET A 325 4.51 2.19 21.25
C MET A 325 3.12 2.46 21.82
N ASP A 326 2.26 3.05 20.99
CA ASP A 326 0.82 3.17 21.22
C ASP A 326 0.08 2.06 20.46
N PHE A 327 -0.19 0.95 21.15
CA PHE A 327 -0.90 -0.20 20.56
C PHE A 327 -2.36 0.08 20.24
N ALA A 328 -2.99 1.05 20.93
CA ALA A 328 -4.37 1.43 20.62
C ALA A 328 -4.41 2.19 19.29
N TYR A 329 -3.46 3.10 19.08
CA TYR A 329 -3.27 3.78 17.80
C TYR A 329 -2.88 2.80 16.69
N LEU A 330 -1.89 1.92 16.91
CA LEU A 330 -1.49 0.89 15.93
C LEU A 330 -2.68 0.01 15.50
N ALA A 331 -3.54 -0.38 16.45
CA ALA A 331 -4.75 -1.12 16.15
C ALA A 331 -5.69 -0.32 15.24
N LYS A 332 -5.90 0.98 15.48
CA LYS A 332 -6.71 1.83 14.58
C LYS A 332 -6.11 1.90 13.18
N VAL A 333 -4.79 2.08 13.04
CA VAL A 333 -4.11 2.15 11.72
C VAL A 333 -4.22 0.80 10.99
N THR A 334 -4.12 -0.30 11.74
CA THR A 334 -4.29 -1.67 11.21
C THR A 334 -5.71 -1.90 10.73
N GLN A 335 -6.71 -1.48 11.51
CA GLN A 335 -8.13 -1.55 11.11
C GLN A 335 -8.41 -0.73 9.83
N PHE A 336 -7.85 0.48 9.74
CA PHE A 336 -7.96 1.32 8.55
C PHE A 336 -7.38 0.64 7.31
N ASN A 337 -6.16 0.09 7.41
CA ASN A 337 -5.54 -0.65 6.31
C ASN A 337 -6.36 -1.88 5.89
N ILE A 338 -6.88 -2.65 6.83
CA ILE A 338 -7.70 -3.83 6.55
C ILE A 338 -8.97 -3.45 5.78
N ARG A 339 -9.67 -2.38 6.20
CA ARG A 339 -10.86 -1.88 5.48
C ARG A 339 -10.51 -1.37 4.08
N ALA A 340 -9.38 -0.68 3.93
CA ALA A 340 -8.89 -0.21 2.64
C ALA A 340 -8.60 -1.37 1.69
N LEU A 341 -7.88 -2.39 2.16
CA LEU A 341 -7.56 -3.58 1.38
C LEU A 341 -8.81 -4.39 1.02
N ASP A 342 -9.72 -4.62 1.97
CA ASP A 342 -10.98 -5.32 1.74
C ASP A 342 -11.80 -4.65 0.63
N LYS A 343 -11.88 -3.31 0.62
CA LYS A 343 -12.57 -2.57 -0.44
C LYS A 343 -11.81 -2.54 -1.75
N LEU A 344 -10.52 -2.19 -1.75
CA LEU A 344 -9.70 -2.15 -2.97
C LEU A 344 -9.68 -3.52 -3.68
N ALA A 345 -9.67 -4.61 -2.91
CA ALA A 345 -9.68 -5.96 -3.43
C ALA A 345 -11.02 -6.37 -4.07
N ARG A 346 -12.12 -5.66 -3.79
CA ARG A 346 -13.45 -5.89 -4.39
C ARG A 346 -13.72 -5.04 -5.63
N THR A 347 -13.00 -3.93 -5.78
CA THR A 347 -13.16 -3.04 -6.94
C THR A 347 -12.59 -3.67 -8.23
N PRO A 348 -13.10 -3.30 -9.42
CA PRO A 348 -12.38 -3.45 -10.67
C PRO A 348 -11.13 -2.55 -10.72
N ALA A 349 -10.28 -2.72 -11.74
CA ALA A 349 -9.24 -1.74 -12.04
C ALA A 349 -9.85 -0.35 -12.36
N PRO A 350 -9.24 0.77 -11.92
CA PRO A 350 -9.63 2.09 -12.39
C PRO A 350 -9.51 2.17 -13.92
N PRO A 351 -10.54 2.68 -14.63
CA PRO A 351 -10.55 2.67 -16.09
C PRO A 351 -9.59 3.72 -16.66
N ALA A 352 -8.94 3.43 -17.78
CA ALA A 352 -8.10 4.43 -18.46
C ALA A 352 -9.01 5.50 -19.07
N ALA A 353 -9.02 6.71 -18.51
CA ALA A 353 -9.88 7.81 -18.93
C ALA A 353 -9.12 8.86 -19.75
N ALA A 354 -9.84 9.55 -20.64
CA ALA A 354 -9.36 10.67 -21.42
C ALA A 354 -10.48 11.70 -21.62
N ALA A 355 -10.11 12.98 -21.69
CA ALA A 355 -11.03 14.08 -21.93
C ALA A 355 -10.61 14.87 -23.18
N GLU A 356 -11.57 15.17 -24.05
CA GLU A 356 -11.41 16.03 -25.22
C GLU A 356 -12.26 17.30 -25.02
N ALA A 357 -11.59 18.44 -24.91
CA ALA A 357 -12.23 19.72 -24.59
C ALA A 357 -11.70 20.90 -25.42
N ALA A 358 -10.78 20.66 -26.36
CA ALA A 358 -10.09 21.74 -27.07
C ALA A 358 -11.03 22.53 -27.98
N VAL A 359 -11.08 23.86 -27.77
CA VAL A 359 -11.79 24.82 -28.65
C VAL A 359 -13.30 24.51 -28.79
N GLN A 360 -13.93 24.09 -27.69
CA GLN A 360 -15.36 23.77 -27.66
C GLN A 360 -16.05 24.18 -26.35
N THR A 361 -17.38 24.16 -26.36
CA THR A 361 -18.22 24.59 -25.21
C THR A 361 -18.80 23.42 -24.41
N TYR A 362 -18.40 22.20 -24.75
CA TYR A 362 -18.73 20.94 -24.10
C TYR A 362 -17.42 20.16 -23.88
N THR A 363 -17.48 19.08 -23.09
CA THR A 363 -16.35 18.16 -22.94
C THR A 363 -16.80 16.75 -23.24
N ASP A 364 -16.07 16.04 -24.09
CA ASP A 364 -16.25 14.61 -24.30
C ASP A 364 -15.28 13.86 -23.37
N VAL A 365 -15.80 12.95 -22.55
CA VAL A 365 -15.01 12.07 -21.67
C VAL A 365 -15.22 10.64 -22.15
N ALA A 366 -14.12 9.91 -22.35
CA ALA A 366 -14.15 8.51 -22.78
C ALA A 366 -13.22 7.67 -21.90
N TRP A 367 -13.54 6.39 -21.75
CA TRP A 367 -12.74 5.47 -20.94
C TRP A 367 -12.80 4.03 -21.45
N SER A 368 -11.77 3.26 -21.11
CA SER A 368 -11.74 1.82 -21.42
C SER A 368 -12.73 1.05 -20.56
N GLU A 369 -13.39 0.06 -21.16
CA GLU A 369 -14.13 -0.96 -20.40
C GLU A 369 -13.15 -1.79 -19.56
N VAL A 370 -13.50 -2.08 -18.30
CA VAL A 370 -12.68 -2.89 -17.40
C VAL A 370 -13.44 -4.14 -16.94
N PRO A 371 -12.82 -5.32 -16.95
CA PRO A 371 -13.45 -6.55 -16.46
C PRO A 371 -13.95 -6.42 -15.01
N GLY A 372 -15.14 -6.95 -14.74
CA GLY A 372 -15.75 -6.92 -13.40
C GLY A 372 -16.49 -5.63 -13.05
N ALA A 373 -16.46 -4.60 -13.90
CA ALA A 373 -17.27 -3.41 -13.70
C ALA A 373 -18.73 -3.63 -14.12
N ILE A 374 -19.66 -3.19 -13.27
CA ILE A 374 -21.10 -3.15 -13.58
C ILE A 374 -21.57 -1.77 -14.05
N GLY A 375 -20.70 -0.76 -13.94
CA GLY A 375 -20.96 0.61 -14.35
C GLY A 375 -19.82 1.55 -13.96
N TYR A 376 -19.91 2.78 -14.43
CA TYR A 376 -18.90 3.82 -14.29
C TYR A 376 -19.49 5.09 -13.71
N THR A 377 -18.68 5.84 -12.98
CA THR A 377 -19.06 7.15 -12.43
C THR A 377 -18.07 8.19 -12.92
N VAL A 378 -18.58 9.27 -13.51
CA VAL A 378 -17.80 10.38 -14.07
C VAL A 378 -17.77 11.51 -13.05
N TRP A 379 -16.56 11.93 -12.71
CA TRP A 379 -16.26 12.96 -11.73
C TRP A 379 -15.72 14.21 -12.42
N HIS A 380 -15.90 15.34 -11.76
CA HIS A 380 -15.19 16.56 -12.09
C HIS A 380 -14.77 17.32 -10.82
N ARG A 381 -13.71 18.11 -10.94
CA ARG A 381 -13.31 19.12 -9.94
C ARG A 381 -12.78 20.35 -10.64
N ARG A 382 -12.82 21.50 -9.97
CA ARG A 382 -12.19 22.71 -10.53
C ARG A 382 -10.68 22.52 -10.63
N THR A 383 -10.06 23.20 -11.58
CA THR A 383 -8.60 23.15 -11.78
C THR A 383 -7.79 23.69 -10.57
N ASP A 384 -8.43 24.47 -9.69
CA ASP A 384 -7.87 25.01 -8.44
C ASP A 384 -8.28 24.23 -7.17
N GLU A 385 -9.14 23.21 -7.28
CA GLU A 385 -9.63 22.43 -6.14
C GLU A 385 -8.75 21.19 -5.90
N PRO A 386 -8.30 20.91 -4.67
CA PRO A 386 -7.48 19.73 -4.35
C PRO A 386 -8.19 18.37 -4.49
N TYR A 387 -9.53 18.33 -4.35
CA TYR A 387 -10.32 17.12 -4.13
C TYR A 387 -11.41 16.94 -5.19
N TRP A 388 -11.87 15.70 -5.35
CA TRP A 388 -13.09 15.42 -6.12
C TRP A 388 -14.30 15.92 -5.33
N ARG A 389 -15.32 16.40 -6.04
CA ARG A 389 -16.58 16.83 -5.41
C ARG A 389 -17.35 15.62 -4.89
N GLU A 390 -18.16 15.84 -3.85
CA GLU A 390 -19.02 14.79 -3.27
C GLU A 390 -19.99 14.21 -4.30
N GLU A 391 -20.55 15.06 -5.17
CA GLU A 391 -21.50 14.64 -6.20
C GLU A 391 -20.81 14.39 -7.56
N PRO A 392 -20.98 13.21 -8.16
CA PRO A 392 -20.50 12.94 -9.52
C PRO A 392 -21.35 13.65 -10.58
N VAL A 393 -20.76 13.86 -11.77
CA VAL A 393 -21.46 14.46 -12.91
C VAL A 393 -22.43 13.45 -13.54
N ILE A 394 -22.00 12.19 -13.63
CA ILE A 394 -22.79 11.07 -14.13
C ILE A 394 -22.50 9.88 -13.24
N GLU A 395 -23.53 9.20 -12.79
CA GLU A 395 -23.41 8.07 -11.86
C GLU A 395 -23.90 6.76 -12.49
N ASN A 396 -23.16 5.68 -12.24
CA ASN A 396 -23.53 4.30 -12.60
C ASN A 396 -23.96 4.11 -14.08
N VAL A 397 -23.23 4.73 -15.01
CA VAL A 397 -23.48 4.58 -16.45
C VAL A 397 -22.77 3.34 -17.00
N VAL A 398 -23.42 2.61 -17.92
CA VAL A 398 -22.83 1.43 -18.59
C VAL A 398 -22.07 1.79 -19.86
N ALA A 399 -22.31 2.98 -20.41
CA ALA A 399 -21.55 3.49 -21.54
C ALA A 399 -20.09 3.73 -21.16
N THR A 400 -19.21 3.78 -22.17
CA THR A 400 -17.77 4.03 -22.02
C THR A 400 -17.36 5.42 -22.49
N ASN A 401 -18.35 6.29 -22.70
CA ASN A 401 -18.16 7.68 -23.04
C ASN A 401 -19.38 8.50 -22.60
N ALA A 402 -19.16 9.80 -22.42
CA ALA A 402 -20.18 10.78 -22.15
C ALA A 402 -19.80 12.14 -22.72
N ARG A 403 -20.81 12.86 -23.24
CA ARG A 403 -20.70 14.28 -23.58
C ARG A 403 -21.30 15.12 -22.48
N LEU A 404 -20.51 16.07 -21.97
CA LEU A 404 -20.91 17.01 -20.93
C LEU A 404 -21.21 18.37 -21.56
N GLU A 405 -22.47 18.58 -21.95
CA GLU A 405 -22.94 19.81 -22.58
C GLU A 405 -22.79 21.03 -21.66
N GLY A 406 -22.24 22.13 -22.18
CA GLY A 406 -22.02 23.37 -21.42
C GLY A 406 -20.86 23.33 -20.42
N VAL A 407 -20.15 22.21 -20.31
CA VAL A 407 -18.98 22.05 -19.43
C VAL A 407 -17.70 22.25 -20.24
N ARG A 408 -16.99 23.35 -20.02
CA ARG A 408 -15.73 23.70 -20.71
C ARG A 408 -14.54 23.06 -20.02
N GLY A 409 -13.69 22.33 -20.73
CA GLY A 409 -12.55 21.64 -20.08
C GLY A 409 -11.49 22.57 -19.47
N ASP A 410 -11.38 23.82 -19.93
CA ASP A 410 -10.45 24.82 -19.35
C ASP A 410 -10.70 25.07 -17.85
N ASP A 411 -11.93 24.81 -17.41
CA ASP A 411 -12.45 25.11 -16.08
C ASP A 411 -12.43 23.89 -15.13
N TRP A 412 -12.21 22.68 -15.66
CA TRP A 412 -12.49 21.42 -14.97
C TRP A 412 -11.45 20.34 -15.26
N ILE A 413 -11.11 19.57 -14.25
CA ILE A 413 -10.45 18.28 -14.38
C ILE A 413 -11.51 17.19 -14.26
N PHE A 414 -11.43 16.18 -15.11
CA PHE A 414 -12.36 15.04 -15.13
C PHE A 414 -11.68 13.76 -14.69
N GLY A 415 -12.46 12.80 -14.22
CA GLY A 415 -11.98 11.47 -13.90
C GLY A 415 -13.09 10.45 -13.90
N VAL A 416 -12.74 9.17 -13.93
CA VAL A 416 -13.71 8.07 -13.97
C VAL A 416 -13.33 7.01 -12.94
N SER A 417 -14.32 6.50 -12.21
CA SER A 417 -14.19 5.33 -11.34
C SER A 417 -15.04 4.17 -11.88
N ALA A 418 -14.57 2.94 -11.76
CA ALA A 418 -15.34 1.74 -12.05
C ALA A 418 -16.04 1.23 -10.78
N THR A 419 -17.25 0.70 -10.95
CA THR A 419 -18.07 0.16 -9.85
C THR A 419 -18.10 -1.36 -9.93
N GLY A 420 -17.72 -2.04 -8.83
CA GLY A 420 -17.80 -3.49 -8.70
C GLY A 420 -19.22 -4.00 -8.46
N ALA A 421 -19.41 -5.32 -8.52
CA ALA A 421 -20.71 -5.96 -8.36
C ALA A 421 -21.40 -5.68 -7.01
N ASP A 422 -20.62 -5.38 -5.98
CA ASP A 422 -21.04 -5.03 -4.62
C ASP A 422 -21.25 -3.51 -4.42
N GLY A 423 -21.14 -2.72 -5.48
CA GLY A 423 -21.30 -1.27 -5.46
C GLY A 423 -20.05 -0.49 -5.02
N VAL A 424 -18.95 -1.15 -4.66
CA VAL A 424 -17.72 -0.44 -4.27
C VAL A 424 -17.04 0.15 -5.50
N ARG A 425 -16.65 1.42 -5.40
CA ARG A 425 -15.99 2.17 -6.47
C ARG A 425 -14.48 2.14 -6.35
N SER A 426 -13.81 1.94 -7.47
CA SER A 426 -12.36 2.11 -7.58
C SER A 426 -11.93 3.56 -7.26
N PRO A 427 -10.66 3.80 -6.96
CA PRO A 427 -10.09 5.15 -7.05
C PRO A 427 -10.41 5.80 -8.41
N VAL A 428 -10.47 7.13 -8.41
CA VAL A 428 -10.73 7.90 -9.63
C VAL A 428 -9.48 7.91 -10.50
N SER A 429 -9.61 7.45 -11.75
CA SER A 429 -8.58 7.60 -12.78
C SER A 429 -8.78 8.95 -13.46
N SER A 430 -7.84 9.88 -13.29
CA SER A 430 -7.95 11.23 -13.85
C SER A 430 -7.78 11.18 -15.37
N ALA A 431 -8.62 11.93 -16.09
CA ALA A 431 -8.63 12.04 -17.54
C ALA A 431 -7.62 13.09 -18.06
N VAL A 432 -6.45 13.16 -17.43
CA VAL A 432 -5.33 14.07 -17.73
C VAL A 432 -4.08 13.27 -18.11
N PRO A 433 -3.07 13.88 -18.74
CA PRO A 433 -1.83 13.18 -19.04
C PRO A 433 -1.25 12.48 -17.80
N ALA A 434 -0.95 11.19 -17.93
CA ALA A 434 -0.43 10.31 -16.87
C ALA A 434 -1.38 9.98 -15.69
N GLY A 435 -2.68 10.29 -15.77
CA GLY A 435 -3.66 9.98 -14.71
C GLY A 435 -4.10 8.50 -14.63
N GLN A 436 -3.66 7.66 -15.55
CA GLN A 436 -4.09 6.25 -15.68
C GLN A 436 -3.37 5.32 -14.70
N PHE A 437 -4.08 4.35 -14.12
CA PHE A 437 -3.57 3.34 -13.17
C PHE A 437 -2.80 2.19 -13.85
N ALA A 438 -1.82 2.53 -14.67
CA ALA A 438 -0.91 1.59 -15.31
C ALA A 438 0.47 2.24 -15.52
N PRO A 439 1.56 1.46 -15.54
CA PRO A 439 2.87 1.95 -15.97
C PRO A 439 2.82 2.59 -17.35
N ILE A 440 3.55 3.69 -17.52
CA ILE A 440 3.72 4.32 -18.82
C ILE A 440 4.63 3.41 -19.67
N PRO A 441 4.20 3.01 -20.88
CA PRO A 441 5.06 2.23 -21.76
C PRO A 441 6.36 2.98 -22.07
N ALA A 442 7.50 2.31 -21.89
CA ALA A 442 8.78 2.86 -22.31
C ALA A 442 8.76 3.13 -23.82
N GLU A 443 9.25 4.29 -24.25
CA GLU A 443 9.39 4.58 -25.69
C GLU A 443 10.40 3.59 -26.31
N GLU A 444 10.08 3.06 -27.50
CA GLU A 444 11.01 2.23 -28.27
C GLU A 444 12.27 3.04 -28.59
N GLY A 445 13.32 2.90 -27.77
CA GLY A 445 14.60 3.59 -27.96
C GLY A 445 15.38 3.91 -26.68
N ASP A 446 14.76 3.81 -25.50
CA ASP A 446 15.38 4.25 -24.24
C ASP A 446 15.80 3.12 -23.29
N THR A 447 16.18 1.96 -23.84
CA THR A 447 17.06 1.02 -23.11
C THR A 447 18.49 1.57 -23.14
N LYS A 448 18.92 2.22 -22.05
CA LYS A 448 20.32 2.50 -21.77
C LYS A 448 20.83 1.65 -20.62
#